data_AF-A0A7V9L2A0-F1
#
_entry.id   AF-A0A7V9L2A0-F1
#
_cell.length_a   1.000
_cell.length_b   1.000
_cell.length_c   1.000
_cell.angle_alpha   90.00
_cell.angle_beta   90.00
_cell.angle_gamma   90.00
#
_symmetry.space_group_name_H-M   'P 1'
#
loop_
_entity.id
_entity.type
_entity.pdbx_description
1 polymer ?
#
loop_
_entity_poly.entity_id
_entity_poly.type
_entity_poly.pdbx_seq_one_letter_code
_entity_poly.pdbx_strand_id
1 'polypeptide(L)'
;MRHLLFVVAALAACGNDSAKGTGGGAPPPQTTPSTVASGSAVAQDPTPAPKPEAKPEDPKPADPTPAPPPKDPPIDGHDFTSAGKTLAVVGACMTGPTPEGYSEKPVVDHCKKVNTVQTEYADRWVKLAKPFFAERVPATASKKVVYPFSGGDLSTALTVYPDADEITTMSLEPAGDPRTLQALNDAATKPIGKATKPSPQAKQTLEKALGTVRYELDFLYRVNFSNTRNMMDAMRSGTLPTQLIFSLS
;
A
#
# COMPACT_ATOMS: atom_id res chain seq x y z
N MET A 1 34.55 46.58 -16.08
CA MET A 1 35.32 45.91 -15.00
C MET A 1 34.58 44.61 -14.71
N ARG A 2 34.83 43.50 -15.42
CA ARG A 2 35.96 42.54 -15.34
C ARG A 2 36.18 42.00 -13.93
N HIS A 3 35.72 40.77 -13.67
CA HIS A 3 36.28 39.68 -12.83
C HIS A 3 35.39 38.45 -13.08
N LEU A 4 35.68 37.52 -14.00
CA LEU A 4 36.68 36.43 -13.96
C LEU A 4 36.65 35.61 -12.65
N LEU A 5 36.07 34.41 -12.70
CA LEU A 5 36.43 33.32 -11.80
C LEU A 5 36.30 31.97 -12.53
N PHE A 6 37.38 31.20 -12.40
CA PHE A 6 37.78 30.03 -13.15
C PHE A 6 36.93 28.79 -12.84
N VAL A 7 36.55 28.04 -13.87
CA VAL A 7 36.24 26.61 -13.76
C VAL A 7 37.41 25.85 -14.36
N VAL A 8 38.20 25.20 -13.51
CA VAL A 8 39.21 24.23 -13.93
C VAL A 8 38.49 22.89 -14.12
N ALA A 9 38.30 22.51 -15.38
CA ALA A 9 37.92 21.15 -15.75
C ALA A 9 39.19 20.30 -15.85
N ALA A 10 39.31 19.27 -15.02
CA ALA A 10 40.29 18.21 -15.18
C ALA A 10 39.58 17.01 -15.84
N LEU A 11 40.02 16.69 -17.06
CA LEU A 11 39.70 15.46 -17.79
C LEU A 11 40.96 14.61 -17.91
N ALA A 12 40.73 13.29 -17.95
CA ALA A 12 41.55 12.21 -18.50
C ALA A 12 42.60 11.53 -17.58
N ALA A 13 42.37 10.22 -17.35
CA ALA A 13 43.17 9.08 -17.84
C ALA A 13 42.83 7.83 -16.99
N CYS A 14 42.16 6.81 -17.54
CA CYS A 14 42.69 5.66 -18.30
C CYS A 14 43.38 4.57 -17.45
N GLY A 15 42.84 3.34 -17.55
CA GLY A 15 43.54 2.05 -17.37
C GLY A 15 43.32 1.34 -16.02
N ASN A 16 43.22 0.01 -15.92
CA ASN A 16 43.09 -1.05 -16.92
C ASN A 16 42.66 -2.35 -16.20
N ASP A 17 41.79 -3.10 -16.85
CA ASP A 17 41.70 -4.57 -16.99
C ASP A 17 41.82 -5.62 -15.85
N SER A 18 40.90 -6.59 -15.98
CA SER A 18 41.06 -8.05 -15.86
C SER A 18 41.09 -8.75 -14.49
N ALA A 19 39.95 -9.39 -14.17
CA ALA A 19 39.94 -10.76 -13.64
C ALA A 19 38.75 -11.55 -14.22
N LYS A 20 39.07 -12.42 -15.19
CA LYS A 20 38.23 -13.53 -15.64
C LYS A 20 37.86 -14.43 -14.46
N GLY A 21 36.56 -14.56 -14.20
CA GLY A 21 36.00 -15.63 -13.38
C GLY A 21 34.98 -16.41 -14.19
N THR A 22 35.44 -17.37 -14.98
CA THR A 22 34.60 -18.40 -15.61
C THR A 22 34.10 -19.35 -14.53
N GLY A 23 32.97 -19.02 -13.91
CA GLY A 23 32.18 -19.93 -13.09
C GLY A 23 30.90 -20.29 -13.82
N GLY A 24 30.91 -21.39 -14.57
CA GLY A 24 29.71 -21.99 -15.12
C GLY A 24 28.83 -22.53 -13.99
N GLY A 25 27.98 -21.67 -13.44
CA GLY A 25 26.85 -22.10 -12.61
C GLY A 25 25.75 -22.59 -13.54
N ALA A 26 25.44 -23.88 -13.47
CA ALA A 26 24.25 -24.43 -14.09
C ALA A 26 23.01 -23.60 -13.71
N PRO A 27 22.07 -23.34 -14.63
CA PRO A 27 20.83 -22.67 -14.28
C PRO A 27 20.14 -23.44 -13.15
N PRO A 28 19.59 -22.77 -12.12
CA PRO A 28 18.79 -23.45 -11.12
C PRO A 28 17.66 -24.21 -11.82
N PRO A 29 17.30 -25.42 -11.36
CA PRO A 29 16.22 -26.18 -11.97
C PRO A 29 14.96 -25.32 -12.00
N GLN A 30 14.43 -25.11 -13.20
CA GLN A 30 13.09 -24.57 -13.38
C GLN A 30 12.13 -25.54 -12.69
N THR A 31 11.62 -25.16 -11.53
CA THR A 31 10.45 -25.81 -10.94
C THR A 31 9.28 -25.48 -11.86
N THR A 32 8.98 -26.38 -12.78
CA THR A 32 7.69 -26.42 -13.45
C THR A 32 6.60 -26.42 -12.38
N PRO A 33 5.54 -25.61 -12.51
CA PRO A 33 4.37 -25.76 -11.67
C PRO A 33 3.89 -27.19 -11.80
N SER A 34 3.87 -27.94 -10.69
CA SER A 34 3.21 -29.23 -10.65
C SER A 34 1.79 -29.01 -11.15
N THR A 35 1.45 -29.74 -12.21
CA THR A 35 0.09 -29.87 -12.71
C THR A 35 -0.74 -30.35 -11.52
N VAL A 36 -1.52 -29.46 -10.93
CA VAL A 36 -2.47 -29.85 -9.89
C VAL A 36 -3.50 -30.70 -10.61
N ALA A 37 -3.36 -32.02 -10.48
CA ALA A 37 -4.34 -32.96 -10.95
C ALA A 37 -5.64 -32.68 -10.18
N SER A 38 -6.57 -31.98 -10.84
CA SER A 38 -7.97 -31.96 -10.47
C SER A 38 -8.47 -33.39 -10.44
N GLY A 39 -8.64 -33.93 -9.24
CA GLY A 39 -9.04 -35.31 -9.02
C GLY A 39 -9.51 -35.55 -7.60
N SER A 40 -10.28 -34.63 -7.01
CA SER A 40 -11.18 -35.00 -5.93
C SER A 40 -12.52 -35.37 -6.54
N ALA A 41 -12.75 -36.67 -6.67
CA ALA A 41 -14.07 -37.21 -6.88
C ALA A 41 -14.95 -36.75 -5.71
N VAL A 42 -15.87 -35.83 -5.98
CA VAL A 42 -16.97 -35.52 -5.08
C VAL A 42 -17.81 -36.78 -5.01
N ALA A 43 -17.78 -37.45 -3.85
CA ALA A 43 -18.73 -38.52 -3.55
C ALA A 43 -20.14 -37.94 -3.72
N GLN A 44 -20.90 -38.50 -4.66
CA GLN A 44 -22.32 -38.20 -4.80
C GLN A 44 -23.03 -38.66 -3.52
N ASP A 45 -23.59 -37.71 -2.79
CA ASP A 45 -24.52 -38.03 -1.71
C ASP A 45 -25.70 -38.85 -2.26
N PRO A 46 -26.15 -39.89 -1.55
CA PRO A 46 -27.30 -40.68 -1.96
C PRO A 46 -28.54 -39.79 -2.05
N THR A 47 -29.26 -39.92 -3.16
CA THR A 47 -30.54 -39.29 -3.44
C THR A 47 -31.48 -39.38 -2.23
N PRO A 48 -31.95 -38.25 -1.66
CA PRO A 48 -32.92 -38.29 -0.57
C PRO A 48 -34.21 -38.94 -1.04
N ALA A 49 -34.74 -39.88 -0.25
CA ALA A 49 -36.04 -40.49 -0.49
C ALA A 49 -37.15 -39.41 -0.58
N PRO A 50 -38.17 -39.60 -1.44
CA PRO A 50 -39.25 -38.64 -1.60
C PRO A 50 -39.98 -38.45 -0.27
N LYS A 51 -39.96 -37.21 0.23
CA LYS A 51 -40.65 -36.80 1.46
C LYS A 51 -42.17 -36.84 1.20
N PRO A 52 -42.99 -37.38 2.12
CA PRO A 52 -44.45 -37.40 1.95
C PRO A 52 -44.99 -35.99 1.73
N GLU A 53 -45.83 -35.81 0.70
CA GLU A 53 -46.55 -34.57 0.44
C GLU A 53 -47.35 -34.18 1.70
N ALA A 54 -46.92 -33.09 2.33
CA ALA A 54 -47.65 -32.50 3.44
C ALA A 54 -48.94 -31.90 2.90
N LYS A 55 -50.05 -32.26 3.55
CA LYS A 55 -51.39 -31.74 3.29
C LYS A 55 -51.37 -30.21 3.43
N PRO A 56 -52.00 -29.43 2.52
CA PRO A 56 -52.03 -27.98 2.63
C PRO A 56 -52.75 -27.57 3.92
N GLU A 57 -52.01 -26.97 4.85
CA GLU A 57 -52.57 -26.28 6.01
C GLU A 57 -53.05 -24.90 5.59
N ASP A 58 -54.21 -24.51 6.10
CA ASP A 58 -54.81 -23.21 5.87
C ASP A 58 -53.87 -22.08 6.31
N PRO A 59 -53.79 -20.96 5.57
CA PRO A 59 -52.88 -19.87 5.88
C PRO A 59 -53.23 -19.26 7.24
N LYS A 60 -52.38 -19.52 8.24
CA LYS A 60 -52.40 -18.85 9.54
C LYS A 60 -52.31 -17.33 9.30
N PRO A 61 -53.20 -16.51 9.89
CA PRO A 61 -53.09 -15.05 9.83
C PRO A 61 -51.68 -14.62 10.25
N ALA A 62 -51.03 -13.82 9.41
CA ALA A 62 -49.69 -13.33 9.69
C ALA A 62 -49.70 -12.54 11.01
N ASP A 63 -48.90 -13.00 11.97
CA ASP A 63 -48.65 -12.25 13.20
C ASP A 63 -48.08 -10.87 12.82
N PRO A 64 -48.54 -9.77 13.44
CA PRO A 64 -48.09 -8.43 13.11
C PRO A 64 -46.58 -8.32 13.29
N THR A 65 -45.88 -7.92 12.23
CA THR A 65 -44.43 -7.73 12.21
C THR A 65 -44.02 -6.83 13.39
N PRO A 66 -43.15 -7.29 14.30
CA PRO A 66 -42.64 -6.47 15.38
C PRO A 66 -42.01 -5.19 14.82
N ALA A 67 -42.32 -4.04 15.44
CA ALA A 67 -41.69 -2.78 15.07
C ALA A 67 -40.16 -2.92 15.15
N PRO A 68 -39.41 -2.38 14.19
CA PRO A 68 -37.95 -2.43 14.22
C PRO A 68 -37.45 -1.78 15.52
N PRO A 69 -36.40 -2.33 16.14
CA PRO A 69 -35.83 -1.75 17.35
C PRO A 69 -35.40 -0.30 17.10
N PRO A 70 -35.45 0.56 18.14
CA PRO A 70 -34.94 1.92 18.04
C PRO A 70 -33.50 1.87 17.51
N LYS A 71 -33.20 2.67 16.48
CA LYS A 71 -31.83 2.81 16.00
C LYS A 71 -31.03 3.53 17.07
N ASP A 72 -29.92 2.94 17.51
CA ASP A 72 -28.96 3.63 18.35
C ASP A 72 -28.52 4.94 17.67
N PRO A 73 -28.29 6.02 18.45
CA PRO A 73 -27.70 7.22 17.89
C PRO A 73 -26.36 6.88 17.24
N PRO A 74 -26.02 7.50 16.09
CA PRO A 74 -24.74 7.27 15.44
C PRO A 74 -23.60 7.51 16.43
N ILE A 75 -22.66 6.56 16.53
CA ILE A 75 -21.41 6.81 17.25
C ILE A 75 -20.61 7.81 16.41
N ASP A 76 -20.29 8.96 17.00
CA ASP A 76 -19.44 9.95 16.34
C ASP A 76 -18.06 9.33 16.05
N GLY A 77 -17.70 9.28 14.76
CA GLY A 77 -16.40 8.79 14.32
C GLY A 77 -15.28 9.74 14.73
N HIS A 78 -14.08 9.20 15.00
CA HIS A 78 -12.89 10.02 15.17
C HIS A 78 -12.49 10.67 13.84
N ASP A 79 -12.27 11.99 13.84
CA ASP A 79 -11.73 12.71 12.69
C ASP A 79 -10.19 12.64 12.67
N PHE A 80 -9.64 11.92 11.70
CA PHE A 80 -8.20 11.82 11.46
C PHE A 80 -7.73 12.63 10.26
N THR A 81 -8.56 13.52 9.71
CA THR A 81 -8.27 14.26 8.46
C THR A 81 -6.94 15.01 8.51
N SER A 82 -6.64 15.68 9.63
CA SER A 82 -5.37 16.39 9.79
C SER A 82 -4.17 15.44 9.78
N ALA A 83 -4.24 14.35 10.56
CA ALA A 83 -3.17 13.35 10.60
C ALA A 83 -2.99 12.65 9.25
N GLY A 84 -4.08 12.34 8.55
CA GLY A 84 -4.08 11.78 7.21
C GLY A 84 -3.41 12.70 6.17
N LYS A 85 -3.70 14.00 6.18
CA LYS A 85 -3.04 14.98 5.30
C LYS A 85 -1.54 15.09 5.57
N THR A 86 -1.15 15.13 6.85
CA THR A 86 0.28 15.14 7.22
C THR A 86 0.96 13.85 6.75
N LEU A 87 0.32 12.69 6.93
CA LEU A 87 0.84 11.40 6.47
C LEU A 87 0.93 11.32 4.95
N ALA A 88 -0.02 11.89 4.22
CA ALA A 88 -0.01 11.94 2.76
C ALA A 88 1.21 12.71 2.24
N VAL A 89 1.56 13.84 2.86
CA VAL A 89 2.73 14.63 2.45
C VAL A 89 4.05 13.97 2.89
N VAL A 90 4.13 13.54 4.15
CA VAL A 90 5.41 13.07 4.74
C VAL A 90 5.72 11.62 4.38
N GLY A 91 4.71 10.74 4.43
CA GLY A 91 4.87 9.29 4.20
C GLY A 91 4.66 8.92 2.74
N ALA A 92 3.56 9.39 2.14
CA ALA A 92 3.15 9.05 0.78
C ALA A 92 3.66 10.02 -0.30
N CYS A 93 4.31 11.12 0.10
CA CYS A 93 4.93 12.10 -0.80
C CYS A 93 3.99 12.82 -1.75
N MET A 94 2.74 13.02 -1.32
CA MET A 94 1.80 13.91 -1.99
C MET A 94 2.36 15.35 -2.08
N THR A 95 2.10 16.03 -3.19
CA THR A 95 2.55 17.40 -3.43
C THR A 95 2.11 18.34 -2.31
N GLY A 96 3.06 19.01 -1.66
CA GLY A 96 2.81 19.99 -0.62
C GLY A 96 4.08 20.41 0.12
N PRO A 97 4.03 21.49 0.89
CA PRO A 97 5.14 21.87 1.77
C PRO A 97 5.30 20.85 2.91
N THR A 98 6.53 20.67 3.40
CA THR A 98 6.77 19.88 4.63
C THR A 98 5.93 20.46 5.78
N PRO A 99 5.12 19.66 6.48
CA PRO A 99 4.29 20.15 7.59
C PRO A 99 5.12 20.74 8.73
N GLU A 100 4.56 21.72 9.44
CA GLU A 100 5.22 22.37 10.58
C GLU A 100 5.65 21.33 11.64
N GLY A 101 6.84 21.52 12.20
CA GLY A 101 7.39 20.63 13.23
C GLY A 101 8.12 19.39 12.69
N TYR A 102 8.07 19.13 11.38
CA TYR A 102 8.83 18.06 10.74
C TYR A 102 10.15 18.58 10.16
N SER A 103 11.20 17.76 10.21
CA SER A 103 12.47 18.12 9.59
C SER A 103 12.37 18.00 8.06
N GLU A 104 12.63 19.10 7.36
CA GLU A 104 12.51 19.16 5.90
C GLU A 104 13.45 18.19 5.18
N LYS A 105 14.72 18.11 5.58
CA LYS A 105 15.73 17.31 4.87
C LYS A 105 15.34 15.81 4.77
N PRO A 106 15.00 15.10 5.86
CA PRO A 106 14.57 13.70 5.76
C PRO A 106 13.34 13.50 4.88
N VAL A 107 12.36 14.42 4.93
CA VAL A 107 11.14 14.34 4.11
C VAL A 107 11.47 14.53 2.63
N VAL A 108 12.28 15.54 2.28
CA VAL A 108 12.73 15.78 0.90
C VAL A 108 13.54 14.61 0.35
N ASP A 109 14.48 14.06 1.13
CA ASP A 109 15.31 12.93 0.72
C ASP A 109 14.48 11.64 0.54
N HIS A 110 13.46 11.44 1.38
CA HIS A 110 12.47 10.37 1.25
C HIS A 110 11.67 10.54 -0.04
N CYS A 111 11.03 11.70 -0.22
CA CYS A 111 10.12 11.93 -1.33
C CYS A 111 10.79 12.03 -2.68
N LYS A 112 12.03 12.50 -2.77
CA LYS A 112 12.81 12.42 -4.02
C LYS A 112 12.89 10.98 -4.55
N LYS A 113 13.13 10.02 -3.67
CA LYS A 113 13.27 8.60 -4.05
C LYS A 113 11.92 7.96 -4.35
N VAL A 114 10.90 8.20 -3.51
CA VAL A 114 9.53 7.71 -3.73
C VAL A 114 8.97 8.24 -5.06
N ASN A 115 9.09 9.53 -5.33
CA ASN A 115 8.55 10.11 -6.56
C ASN A 115 9.27 9.57 -7.81
N THR A 116 10.56 9.24 -7.69
CA THR A 116 11.30 8.61 -8.78
C THR A 116 10.71 7.24 -9.12
N VAL A 117 10.46 6.38 -8.11
CA VAL A 117 9.90 5.04 -8.35
C VAL A 117 8.44 5.06 -8.77
N GLN A 118 7.66 6.03 -8.28
CA GLN A 118 6.28 6.28 -8.75
C GLN A 118 6.26 6.68 -10.22
N THR A 119 7.16 7.58 -10.64
CA THR A 119 7.30 7.99 -12.04
C THR A 119 7.69 6.79 -12.91
N GLU A 120 8.69 6.01 -12.47
CA GLU A 120 9.10 4.80 -13.18
C GLU A 120 7.99 3.75 -13.29
N TYR A 121 7.14 3.62 -12.28
CA TYR A 121 5.97 2.74 -12.30
C TYR A 121 4.89 3.24 -13.27
N ALA A 122 4.60 4.55 -13.23
CA ALA A 122 3.67 5.17 -14.16
C ALA A 122 4.13 4.96 -15.62
N ASP A 123 5.42 5.17 -15.90
CA ASP A 123 5.98 5.06 -17.25
C ASP A 123 6.07 3.62 -17.75
N ARG A 124 6.51 2.69 -16.90
CA ARG A 124 6.77 1.29 -17.32
C ARG A 124 5.54 0.40 -17.24
N TRP A 125 4.60 0.71 -16.36
CA TRP A 125 3.42 -0.14 -16.15
C TRP A 125 2.12 0.59 -16.48
N VAL A 126 1.79 1.69 -15.78
CA VAL A 126 0.48 2.37 -15.93
C VAL A 126 0.23 2.79 -17.38
N LYS A 127 1.22 3.41 -18.02
CA LYS A 127 1.15 3.88 -19.41
C LYS A 127 0.84 2.77 -20.41
N LEU A 128 1.33 1.56 -20.16
CA LEU A 128 1.11 0.39 -21.02
C LEU A 128 -0.19 -0.34 -20.67
N ALA A 129 -0.48 -0.47 -19.37
CA ALA A 129 -1.63 -1.22 -18.86
C ALA A 129 -2.96 -0.51 -19.10
N LYS A 130 -3.03 0.81 -18.91
CA LYS A 130 -4.26 1.59 -19.10
C LYS A 130 -4.93 1.36 -20.47
N PRO A 131 -4.25 1.54 -21.62
CA PRO A 131 -4.88 1.30 -22.92
C PRO A 131 -5.26 -0.17 -23.11
N PHE A 132 -4.44 -1.11 -22.64
CA PHE A 132 -4.76 -2.54 -22.71
C PHE A 132 -6.08 -2.88 -22.00
N PHE A 133 -6.28 -2.35 -20.79
CA PHE A 133 -7.51 -2.59 -20.03
C PHE A 133 -8.70 -1.78 -20.56
N ALA A 134 -8.49 -0.55 -21.04
CA ALA A 134 -9.56 0.25 -21.67
C ALA A 134 -10.20 -0.46 -22.88
N GLU A 135 -9.44 -1.25 -23.63
CA GLU A 135 -9.95 -2.06 -24.74
C GLU A 135 -10.72 -3.31 -24.31
N ARG A 136 -10.49 -3.82 -23.08
CA ARG A 136 -10.90 -5.16 -22.64
C ARG A 136 -11.93 -5.15 -21.53
N VAL A 137 -11.92 -4.13 -20.68
CA VAL A 137 -12.94 -3.92 -19.66
C VAL A 137 -14.17 -3.38 -20.39
N PRO A 138 -15.31 -4.09 -20.36
CA PRO A 138 -16.50 -3.61 -21.03
C PRO A 138 -16.91 -2.25 -20.47
N ALA A 139 -17.31 -1.32 -21.33
CA ALA A 139 -17.85 -0.02 -20.90
C ALA A 139 -19.14 -0.16 -20.06
N THR A 140 -19.77 -1.35 -20.09
CA THR A 140 -20.94 -1.72 -19.29
C THR A 140 -20.57 -2.32 -17.93
N ALA A 141 -19.28 -2.47 -17.61
CA ALA A 141 -18.84 -2.95 -16.31
C ALA A 141 -19.32 -2.01 -15.18
N SER A 142 -19.53 -2.59 -14.00
CA SER A 142 -19.93 -1.81 -12.83
C SER A 142 -18.87 -0.76 -12.49
N LYS A 143 -19.30 0.48 -12.31
CA LYS A 143 -18.47 1.56 -11.77
C LYS A 143 -18.21 1.44 -10.26
N LYS A 144 -18.89 0.49 -9.60
CA LYS A 144 -18.64 0.08 -8.23
C LYS A 144 -17.86 -1.22 -8.25
N VAL A 145 -16.60 -1.16 -7.86
CA VAL A 145 -15.66 -2.29 -7.91
C VAL A 145 -15.35 -2.74 -6.49
N VAL A 146 -15.49 -4.04 -6.21
CA VAL A 146 -14.92 -4.65 -5.01
C VAL A 146 -13.59 -5.26 -5.41
N TYR A 147 -12.51 -4.74 -4.82
CA TYR A 147 -11.16 -5.19 -5.08
C TYR A 147 -10.58 -5.76 -3.77
N PRO A 148 -10.45 -7.08 -3.62
CA PRO A 148 -10.23 -7.73 -2.32
C PRO A 148 -8.78 -7.62 -1.81
N PHE A 149 -8.04 -6.63 -2.30
CA PHE A 149 -6.69 -6.28 -1.87
C PHE A 149 -6.62 -4.76 -1.62
N SER A 150 -5.86 -4.33 -0.62
CA SER A 150 -5.78 -2.92 -0.20
C SER A 150 -4.37 -2.37 -0.32
N GLY A 151 -4.19 -1.10 0.07
CA GLY A 151 -2.87 -0.50 0.10
C GLY A 151 -2.34 -0.31 -1.31
N GLY A 152 -1.18 -0.90 -1.60
CA GLY A 152 -0.47 -0.70 -2.86
C GLY A 152 -1.25 -1.19 -4.07
N ASP A 153 -2.10 -2.21 -3.88
CA ASP A 153 -2.88 -2.81 -4.95
C ASP A 153 -4.01 -1.88 -5.42
N LEU A 154 -4.35 -0.83 -4.65
CA LEU A 154 -5.28 0.21 -5.10
C LEU A 154 -4.78 0.90 -6.37
N SER A 155 -3.47 1.11 -6.50
CA SER A 155 -2.88 1.69 -7.72
C SER A 155 -3.12 0.81 -8.96
N THR A 156 -3.14 -0.52 -8.78
CA THR A 156 -3.48 -1.47 -9.83
C THR A 156 -4.97 -1.39 -10.16
N ALA A 157 -5.84 -1.38 -9.14
CA ALA A 157 -7.28 -1.28 -9.34
C ALA A 157 -7.68 0.00 -10.10
N LEU A 158 -7.09 1.15 -9.77
CA LEU A 158 -7.31 2.43 -10.46
C LEU A 158 -6.83 2.42 -11.92
N THR A 159 -5.88 1.54 -12.26
CA THR A 159 -5.38 1.40 -13.63
C THR A 159 -6.24 0.44 -14.45
N VAL A 160 -6.73 -0.64 -13.83
CA VAL A 160 -7.61 -1.62 -14.47
C VAL A 160 -9.02 -1.06 -14.67
N TYR A 161 -9.54 -0.32 -13.70
CA TYR A 161 -10.89 0.24 -13.70
C TYR A 161 -10.84 1.78 -13.65
N PRO A 162 -10.34 2.45 -14.71
CA PRO A 162 -10.15 3.89 -14.71
C PRO A 162 -11.46 4.69 -14.60
N ASP A 163 -12.60 4.06 -14.95
CA ASP A 163 -13.93 4.66 -14.92
C ASP A 163 -14.75 4.28 -13.67
N ALA A 164 -14.13 3.61 -12.69
CA ALA A 164 -14.79 3.30 -11.43
C ALA A 164 -15.02 4.58 -10.61
N ASP A 165 -16.27 4.79 -10.17
CA ASP A 165 -16.64 5.88 -9.27
C ASP A 165 -16.39 5.49 -7.81
N GLU A 166 -16.42 4.19 -7.51
CA GLU A 166 -16.29 3.64 -6.16
C GLU A 166 -15.46 2.35 -6.21
N ILE A 167 -14.37 2.31 -5.45
CA ILE A 167 -13.57 1.11 -5.25
C ILE A 167 -13.62 0.76 -3.76
N THR A 168 -14.32 -0.33 -3.43
CA THR A 168 -14.28 -0.92 -2.09
C THR A 168 -13.10 -1.87 -2.02
N THR A 169 -12.11 -1.53 -1.19
CA THR A 169 -10.99 -2.43 -0.91
C THR A 169 -11.25 -3.23 0.37
N MET A 170 -10.72 -4.44 0.42
CA MET A 170 -10.69 -5.26 1.63
C MET A 170 -9.24 -5.52 1.98
N SER A 171 -8.83 -5.11 3.18
CA SER A 171 -7.48 -5.38 3.66
C SER A 171 -7.44 -6.61 4.54
N LEU A 172 -6.46 -7.49 4.30
CA LEU A 172 -6.07 -8.52 5.26
C LEU A 172 -5.11 -7.98 6.34
N GLU A 173 -4.68 -6.73 6.19
CA GLU A 173 -3.71 -6.06 7.04
C GLU A 173 -4.35 -4.87 7.77
N PRO A 174 -3.89 -4.53 8.98
CA PRO A 174 -4.36 -3.31 9.65
C PRO A 174 -3.87 -2.09 8.86
N ALA A 175 -4.76 -1.11 8.63
CA ALA A 175 -4.37 0.15 7.98
C ALA A 175 -3.28 0.92 8.76
N GLY A 176 -3.23 0.70 10.08
CA GLY A 176 -2.37 1.41 11.02
C GLY A 176 -3.01 2.70 11.56
N ASP A 177 -2.35 3.33 12.53
CA ASP A 177 -2.83 4.58 13.15
C ASP A 177 -2.13 5.80 12.53
N PRO A 178 -2.86 6.72 11.86
CA PRO A 178 -2.28 7.92 11.26
C PRO A 178 -1.59 8.86 12.28
N ARG A 179 -1.91 8.74 13.57
CA ARG A 179 -1.28 9.55 14.64
C ARG A 179 0.14 9.11 14.97
N THR A 180 0.55 7.91 14.54
CA THR A 180 1.89 7.36 14.81
C THR A 180 2.98 8.29 14.27
N LEU A 181 2.75 8.92 13.11
CA LEU A 181 3.69 9.88 12.55
C LEU A 181 3.93 11.07 13.49
N GLN A 182 2.86 11.63 14.05
CA GLN A 182 2.97 12.72 15.03
C GLN A 182 3.66 12.25 16.30
N ALA A 183 3.35 11.05 16.80
CA ALA A 183 3.99 10.49 17.98
C ALA A 183 5.51 10.31 17.79
N LEU A 184 5.93 9.83 16.61
CA LEU A 184 7.35 9.76 16.25
C LEU A 184 8.00 11.14 16.19
N ASN A 185 7.33 12.12 15.58
CA ASN A 185 7.84 13.47 15.49
C ASN A 185 7.96 14.13 16.87
N ASP A 186 6.95 13.96 17.72
CA ASP A 186 6.95 14.45 19.09
C ASP A 186 8.09 13.82 19.89
N ALA A 187 8.30 12.51 19.78
CA ALA A 187 9.45 11.85 20.41
C ALA A 187 10.79 12.43 19.92
N ALA A 188 10.88 12.81 18.65
CA ALA A 188 12.08 13.36 18.02
C ALA A 188 12.35 14.84 18.34
N THR A 189 11.32 15.59 18.74
CA THR A 189 11.38 17.05 18.85
C THR A 189 11.09 17.58 20.25
N LYS A 190 10.36 16.84 21.09
CA LYS A 190 9.99 17.24 22.44
C LYS A 190 10.89 16.58 23.49
N PRO A 191 11.29 17.30 24.55
CA PRO A 191 11.93 16.68 25.70
C PRO A 191 10.99 15.71 26.41
N ILE A 192 11.52 14.61 26.93
CA ILE A 192 10.78 13.64 27.75
C ILE A 192 11.09 13.90 29.23
N GLY A 193 10.07 14.19 30.04
CA GLY A 193 10.22 14.44 31.47
C GLY A 193 11.05 15.69 31.78
N LYS A 194 12.09 15.54 32.61
CA LYS A 194 12.99 16.65 33.01
C LYS A 194 14.12 16.92 32.01
N ALA A 195 14.20 16.17 30.91
CA ALA A 195 15.23 16.40 29.90
C ALA A 195 15.07 17.80 29.28
N THR A 196 16.18 18.48 29.00
CA THR A 196 16.16 19.80 28.33
C THR A 196 16.39 19.71 26.83
N LYS A 197 16.69 18.51 26.31
CA LYS A 197 16.95 18.25 24.90
C LYS A 197 16.18 17.01 24.41
N PRO A 198 15.74 16.98 23.14
CA PRO A 198 15.15 15.80 22.53
C PRO A 198 16.16 14.64 22.43
N SER A 199 15.66 13.42 22.42
CA SER A 199 16.47 12.21 22.27
C SER A 199 17.04 12.08 20.85
N PRO A 200 18.38 12.00 20.66
CA PRO A 200 18.97 11.72 19.35
C PRO A 200 18.44 10.43 18.69
N GLN A 201 18.11 9.43 19.51
CA GLN A 201 17.55 8.15 19.07
C GLN A 201 16.18 8.33 18.40
N ALA A 202 15.38 9.30 18.85
CA ALA A 202 14.06 9.53 18.29
C ALA A 202 14.10 10.22 16.91
N LYS A 203 15.06 11.11 16.65
CA LYS A 203 15.29 11.64 15.28
C LYS A 203 15.74 10.55 14.31
N GLN A 204 16.62 9.66 14.76
CA GLN A 204 17.02 8.48 13.99
C GLN A 204 15.83 7.55 13.71
N THR A 205 14.80 7.59 14.56
CA THR A 205 13.60 6.75 14.41
C THR A 205 12.72 7.21 13.25
N LEU A 206 12.51 8.52 13.04
CA LEU A 206 11.72 9.01 11.89
C LEU A 206 12.42 8.70 10.56
N GLU A 207 13.71 9.00 10.45
CA GLU A 207 14.47 8.69 9.22
C GLU A 207 14.51 7.19 8.93
N LYS A 208 14.68 6.36 9.98
CA LYS A 208 14.59 4.90 9.85
C LYS A 208 13.20 4.46 9.39
N ALA A 209 12.14 5.03 9.96
CA ALA A 209 10.76 4.71 9.59
C ALA A 209 10.47 5.07 8.13
N LEU A 210 10.86 6.26 7.68
CA LEU A 210 10.77 6.67 6.28
C LEU A 210 11.64 5.78 5.39
N GLY A 211 12.81 5.35 5.87
CA GLY A 211 13.66 4.38 5.19
C GLY A 211 12.95 3.05 4.91
N THR A 212 12.21 2.54 5.89
CA THR A 212 11.36 1.34 5.73
C THR A 212 10.23 1.58 4.73
N VAL A 213 9.46 2.67 4.90
CA VAL A 213 8.37 3.03 3.96
C VAL A 213 8.89 3.12 2.53
N ARG A 214 10.04 3.77 2.33
CA ARG A 214 10.68 3.89 1.02
C ARG A 214 11.05 2.53 0.43
N TYR A 215 11.62 1.63 1.23
CA TYR A 215 11.98 0.29 0.77
C TYR A 215 10.74 -0.48 0.30
N GLU A 216 9.66 -0.43 1.09
CA GLU A 216 8.42 -1.13 0.75
C GLU A 216 7.72 -0.50 -0.47
N LEU A 217 7.71 0.84 -0.61
CA LEU A 217 7.20 1.53 -1.80
C LEU A 217 8.04 1.22 -3.05
N ASP A 218 9.37 1.25 -2.95
CA ASP A 218 10.26 0.88 -4.08
C ASP A 218 9.99 -0.54 -4.54
N PHE A 219 9.87 -1.49 -3.60
CA PHE A 219 9.54 -2.87 -3.91
C PHE A 219 8.17 -2.97 -4.58
N LEU A 220 7.12 -2.41 -3.97
CA LEU A 220 5.77 -2.36 -4.54
C LEU A 220 5.77 -1.85 -5.98
N TYR A 221 6.36 -0.68 -6.24
CA TYR A 221 6.33 -0.06 -7.57
C TYR A 221 7.24 -0.76 -8.60
N ARG A 222 8.26 -1.48 -8.16
CA ARG A 222 9.16 -2.20 -9.08
C ARG A 222 8.69 -3.60 -9.41
N VAL A 223 8.11 -4.32 -8.45
CA VAL A 223 7.71 -5.73 -8.62
C VAL A 223 6.19 -5.94 -8.65
N ASN A 224 5.40 -4.88 -8.44
CA ASN A 224 3.94 -4.94 -8.28
C ASN A 224 3.50 -6.02 -7.30
N PHE A 225 4.25 -6.14 -6.21
CA PHE A 225 4.07 -7.15 -5.18
C PHE A 225 4.46 -6.55 -3.84
N SER A 226 3.63 -6.78 -2.83
CA SER A 226 3.98 -6.48 -1.45
C SER A 226 4.41 -7.75 -0.73
N ASN A 227 5.54 -7.70 -0.02
CA ASN A 227 5.87 -8.76 0.92
C ASN A 227 5.10 -8.52 2.23
N THR A 228 3.91 -9.13 2.33
CA THR A 228 3.01 -9.08 3.49
C THR A 228 3.75 -9.27 4.82
N ARG A 229 4.79 -10.14 4.88
CA ARG A 229 5.54 -10.36 6.11
C ARG A 229 6.37 -9.13 6.52
N ASN A 230 7.08 -8.52 5.58
CA ASN A 230 7.88 -7.31 5.87
C ASN A 230 6.96 -6.13 6.24
N MET A 231 5.82 -5.99 5.55
CA MET A 231 4.81 -4.99 5.89
C MET A 231 4.25 -5.22 7.30
N MET A 232 3.85 -6.45 7.61
CA MET A 232 3.36 -6.79 8.93
C MET A 232 4.40 -6.52 9.99
N ASP A 233 5.67 -6.84 9.75
CA ASP A 233 6.76 -6.55 10.69
C ASP A 233 7.02 -5.04 10.82
N ALA A 234 6.95 -4.27 9.74
CA ALA A 234 7.06 -2.81 9.76
C ALA A 234 5.91 -2.13 10.52
N MET A 235 4.68 -2.64 10.37
CA MET A 235 3.49 -2.16 11.08
C MET A 235 3.48 -2.61 12.55
N ARG A 236 3.87 -3.86 12.83
CA ARG A 236 3.93 -4.42 14.19
C ARG A 236 5.08 -3.85 15.01
N SER A 237 6.18 -3.50 14.35
CA SER A 237 7.27 -2.75 14.99
C SER A 237 6.94 -1.28 15.22
N GLY A 238 5.74 -0.83 14.78
CA GLY A 238 5.11 0.40 15.25
C GLY A 238 5.67 1.69 14.69
N THR A 239 6.38 1.66 13.55
CA THR A 239 7.02 2.87 13.05
C THR A 239 6.09 3.76 12.23
N LEU A 240 5.43 3.27 11.17
CA LEU A 240 4.46 4.07 10.40
C LEU A 240 3.33 3.19 9.84
N PRO A 241 2.13 3.75 9.59
CA PRO A 241 0.98 3.02 9.05
C PRO A 241 1.15 2.75 7.55
N THR A 242 1.95 1.74 7.18
CA THR A 242 2.36 1.49 5.79
C THR A 242 1.18 1.23 4.84
N GLN A 243 0.16 0.48 5.27
CA GLN A 243 -1.05 0.25 4.45
C GLN A 243 -1.80 1.55 4.13
N LEU A 244 -1.93 2.44 5.12
CA LEU A 244 -2.52 3.76 4.89
C LEU A 244 -1.65 4.62 3.99
N ILE A 245 -0.32 4.61 4.18
CA ILE A 245 0.62 5.32 3.29
C ILE A 245 0.49 4.83 1.86
N PHE A 246 0.44 3.52 1.64
CA PHE A 246 0.27 2.93 0.31
C PHE A 246 -1.04 3.31 -0.37
N SER A 247 -2.11 3.41 0.41
CA SER A 247 -3.41 3.85 -0.12
C SER A 247 -3.40 5.34 -0.50
N LEU A 248 -2.47 6.12 0.05
CA LEU A 248 -2.31 7.56 -0.19
C LEU A 248 -1.24 7.88 -1.25
N SER A 249 -0.48 6.88 -1.72
CA SER A 249 0.72 7.02 -2.57
C SER A 249 0.47 6.72 -4.03
#